data_AF-A0AA86SC06-F1
#
_entry.id   AF-A0AA86SC06-F1
#
_cell.length_a   1.000
_cell.length_b   1.000
_cell.length_c   1.000
_cell.angle_alpha   90.00
_cell.angle_beta   90.00
_cell.angle_gamma   90.00
#
_symmetry.space_group_name_H-M   'P 1'
#
loop_
_entity.id
_entity.type
_entity.pdbx_description
1 polymer ?
#
loop_
_entity_poly.entity_id
_entity_poly.type
_entity_poly.pdbx_seq_one_letter_code
_entity_poly.pdbx_strand_id
1 'polypeptide(L)'
;MAQYRMDWQGQKLAEQLMQIMLLAFAVIAFVSGYVMASFKMMVLIYAVGVVLTTLLTVPNWPFYNRHALIWLDPSEAEKHPKPQPSANVTQKKKPVKK
;
A
#
# COMPACT_ATOMS: atom_id res chain seq x y z
N MET A 1 20.27 14.91 5.00
CA MET A 1 19.33 14.36 6.00
C MET A 1 19.17 12.89 5.70
N ALA A 2 19.39 11.99 6.66
CA ALA A 2 19.19 10.56 6.43
C ALA A 2 17.77 10.34 5.88
N GLN A 3 17.67 9.70 4.72
CA GLN A 3 16.41 9.42 4.03
C GLN A 3 15.63 8.41 4.88
N TYR A 4 14.89 8.88 5.90
CA TYR A 4 14.04 8.05 6.76
C TYR A 4 12.79 7.52 6.02
N ARG A 5 12.66 7.85 4.73
CA ARG A 5 11.52 7.52 3.90
C ARG A 5 11.83 6.28 3.08
N MET A 6 11.04 5.24 3.29
CA MET A 6 11.02 4.02 2.48
C MET A 6 11.00 4.36 1.00
N ASP A 7 11.83 3.69 0.20
CA ASP A 7 11.88 3.94 -1.24
C ASP A 7 10.56 3.57 -1.93
N TRP A 8 10.25 4.18 -3.07
CA TRP A 8 8.95 3.99 -3.74
C TRP A 8 8.73 2.53 -4.19
N GLN A 9 9.78 1.81 -4.59
CA GLN A 9 9.68 0.39 -4.96
C GLN A 9 9.43 -0.46 -3.71
N GLY A 10 10.07 -0.11 -2.60
CA GLY A 10 9.80 -0.63 -1.28
C GLY A 10 8.33 -0.47 -0.89
N GLN A 11 7.80 0.75 -0.98
CA GLN A 11 6.40 1.05 -0.65
C GLN A 11 5.43 0.20 -1.49
N LYS A 12 5.66 0.12 -2.80
CA LYS A 12 4.87 -0.75 -3.68
C LYS A 12 4.94 -2.22 -3.26
N LEU A 13 6.13 -2.71 -2.92
CA LEU A 13 6.31 -4.09 -2.44
C LEU A 13 5.57 -4.33 -1.12
N ALA A 14 5.64 -3.40 -0.16
CA ALA A 14 4.93 -3.51 1.11
C ALA A 14 3.42 -3.53 0.93
N GLU A 15 2.88 -2.68 0.05
CA GLU A 15 1.45 -2.67 -0.29
C GLU A 15 0.99 -4.00 -0.90
N GLN A 16 1.76 -4.52 -1.86
CA GLN A 16 1.46 -5.83 -2.47
C GLN A 16 1.52 -6.96 -1.45
N LEU A 17 2.55 -6.97 -0.60
CA LEU A 17 2.71 -7.98 0.45
C LEU A 17 1.54 -7.91 1.45
N MET A 18 1.13 -6.70 1.86
CA MET A 18 0.01 -6.49 2.76
C MET A 18 -1.29 -7.06 2.19
N GLN A 19 -1.60 -6.77 0.93
CA GLN A 19 -2.80 -7.29 0.27
C GLN A 19 -2.79 -8.81 0.19
N ILE A 20 -1.67 -9.41 -0.23
CA ILE A 20 -1.53 -10.87 -0.36
C ILE A 20 -1.67 -11.55 1.00
N MET A 21 -0.98 -11.05 2.03
CA MET A 21 -1.03 -11.64 3.36
C MET A 21 -2.40 -11.53 4.01
N LEU A 22 -3.04 -10.34 3.98
CA LEU A 22 -4.37 -10.17 4.56
C LEU A 22 -5.40 -11.06 3.87
N LEU A 23 -5.36 -11.16 2.54
CA LEU A 23 -6.25 -12.05 1.80
C LEU A 23 -6.00 -13.53 2.17
N ALA A 24 -4.73 -13.95 2.23
CA ALA A 24 -4.38 -15.32 2.60
C ALA A 24 -4.88 -15.67 4.02
N PHE A 25 -4.64 -14.80 5.01
CA PHE A 25 -5.14 -15.01 6.37
C PHE A 25 -6.67 -14.95 6.44
N ALA A 26 -7.33 -14.10 5.66
CA ALA A 26 -8.80 -14.06 5.58
C ALA A 26 -9.37 -15.39 5.09
N VAL A 27 -8.79 -15.97 4.03
CA VAL A 27 -9.20 -17.27 3.49
C VAL A 27 -8.97 -18.38 4.52
N ILE A 28 -7.80 -18.43 5.15
CA ILE A 28 -7.47 -19.44 6.18
C ILE A 28 -8.42 -19.32 7.38
N ALA A 29 -8.64 -18.11 7.88
CA ALA A 29 -9.55 -17.84 8.99
C ALA A 29 -10.98 -18.26 8.66
N PHE A 30 -11.46 -17.94 7.45
CA PHE A 30 -12.80 -18.31 7.01
C PHE A 30 -12.97 -19.82 6.92
N VAL A 31 -12.05 -20.53 6.24
CA VAL A 31 -12.12 -21.99 6.07
C VAL A 31 -12.07 -22.70 7.43
N SER A 32 -11.11 -22.34 8.28
CA SER A 32 -10.98 -22.95 9.62
C SER A 32 -12.17 -22.65 10.53
N GLY A 33 -12.63 -21.40 10.56
CA GLY A 33 -13.80 -20.98 11.31
C GLY A 33 -15.09 -21.66 10.85
N TYR A 34 -15.26 -21.83 9.54
CA TYR A 34 -16.39 -22.54 8.95
C TYR A 34 -16.39 -24.02 9.33
N VAL A 35 -15.26 -24.72 9.17
CA VAL A 35 -15.12 -26.14 9.53
C VAL A 35 -15.39 -26.37 11.02
N MET A 36 -14.95 -25.44 11.89
CA MET A 36 -15.17 -25.53 13.34
C MET A 36 -16.51 -24.94 13.79
N ALA A 37 -17.35 -24.43 12.88
CA ALA A 37 -18.57 -23.68 13.19
C ALA A 37 -18.38 -22.60 14.27
N SER A 38 -17.21 -21.92 14.27
CA SER A 38 -16.80 -21.00 15.32
C SER A 38 -16.33 -19.67 14.77
N PHE A 39 -17.18 -18.64 14.91
CA PHE A 39 -16.82 -17.27 14.57
C PHE A 39 -15.67 -16.74 15.43
N LYS A 40 -15.60 -17.14 16.71
CA LYS A 40 -14.48 -16.77 17.59
C LYS A 40 -13.14 -17.25 17.04
N MET A 41 -13.07 -18.49 16.56
CA MET A 41 -11.86 -19.04 15.96
C MET A 41 -11.48 -18.30 14.67
N MET A 42 -12.46 -17.99 13.81
CA MET A 42 -12.25 -17.18 12.61
C MET A 42 -11.60 -15.83 12.96
N VAL A 43 -12.18 -15.09 13.90
CA VAL A 43 -11.66 -13.77 14.28
C VAL A 43 -10.27 -13.86 14.90
N LEU A 44 -10.00 -14.85 15.76
CA LEU A 44 -8.67 -15.03 16.37
C LEU A 44 -7.58 -15.31 15.33
N ILE A 45 -7.84 -16.21 14.38
CA ILE A 45 -6.89 -16.54 13.31
C ILE A 45 -6.64 -15.32 12.43
N TYR A 46 -7.71 -14.60 12.06
CA TYR A 46 -7.57 -13.38 11.26
C TYR A 46 -6.80 -12.28 12.01
N ALA A 47 -7.06 -12.09 13.31
CA ALA A 47 -6.37 -11.10 14.14
C ALA A 47 -4.87 -11.39 14.23
N VAL A 48 -4.47 -12.65 14.41
CA VAL A 48 -3.06 -13.06 14.34
C VAL A 48 -2.47 -12.73 12.97
N GLY A 49 -3.21 -13.00 11.90
CA GLY A 49 -2.80 -12.66 10.53
C GLY A 49 -2.58 -11.17 10.32
N VAL A 50 -3.46 -10.32 10.86
CA VAL A 50 -3.31 -8.85 10.81
C VAL A 50 -2.04 -8.43 11.56
N VAL A 51 -1.81 -8.91 12.79
CA VAL A 51 -0.62 -8.57 13.56
C VAL A 51 0.66 -8.95 12.81
N LEU A 52 0.73 -10.17 12.26
CA LEU A 52 1.89 -10.61 11.49
C LEU A 52 2.09 -9.77 10.22
N THR A 53 1.01 -9.46 9.52
CA THR A 53 1.07 -8.60 8.33
C THR A 53 1.59 -7.21 8.69
N THR A 54 1.04 -6.58 9.73
CA THR A 54 1.47 -5.27 10.20
C THR A 54 2.96 -5.26 10.58
N LEU A 55 3.42 -6.27 11.32
CA LEU A 55 4.84 -6.39 11.68
C LEU A 55 5.76 -6.49 10.46
N LEU A 56 5.32 -7.15 9.39
CA LEU A 56 6.13 -7.32 8.19
C LEU A 56 6.06 -6.13 7.23
N THR A 57 4.94 -5.43 7.13
CA THR A 57 4.73 -4.42 6.07
C THR A 57 4.83 -2.98 6.55
N VAL A 58 4.58 -2.70 7.83
CA VAL A 58 4.55 -1.32 8.36
C VAL A 58 5.93 -0.78 8.76
N PRO A 59 6.80 -1.52 9.46
CA PRO A 59 8.13 -1.02 9.76
C PRO A 59 8.97 -0.82 8.49
N ASN A 60 9.83 0.21 8.52
CA ASN A 60 10.74 0.49 7.40
C ASN A 60 11.96 -0.45 7.44
N TRP A 61 11.73 -1.73 7.12
CA TRP A 61 12.78 -2.73 7.11
C TRP A 61 13.86 -2.44 6.06
N PRO A 62 15.13 -2.81 6.29
CA PRO A 62 16.22 -2.50 5.37
C PRO A 62 16.04 -3.12 3.98
N PHE A 63 15.32 -4.24 3.86
CA PHE A 63 15.07 -4.87 2.55
C PHE A 63 14.09 -4.09 1.67
N TYR A 64 13.33 -3.16 2.22
CA TYR A 64 12.47 -2.24 1.49
C TYR A 64 13.22 -1.01 0.92
N ASN A 65 14.52 -0.88 1.20
CA ASN A 65 15.33 0.29 0.83
C ASN A 65 16.46 -0.08 -0.12
N ARG A 66 16.22 -1.02 -1.05
CA ARG A 66 17.25 -1.51 -1.99
C ARG A 66 17.49 -0.55 -3.15
N HIS A 67 16.62 0.43 -3.36
CA HIS A 67 16.71 1.36 -4.48
C HIS A 67 16.88 2.78 -3.95
N ALA A 68 18.14 3.18 -3.77
CA ALA A 68 18.47 4.51 -3.28
C ALA A 68 17.87 5.58 -4.20
N LEU A 69 16.96 6.40 -3.65
CA LEU A 69 16.36 7.51 -4.36
C LEU A 69 17.36 8.66 -4.46
N ILE A 70 17.87 8.91 -5.67
CA ILE A 70 18.65 10.11 -5.98
C ILE A 70 17.65 11.19 -6.35
N TRP A 71 17.41 12.12 -5.42
CA TRP A 71 16.58 13.30 -5.69
C TRP A 71 17.41 14.33 -6.44
N LEU A 72 16.78 15.00 -7.41
CA LEU A 72 17.39 16.13 -8.10
C LEU A 72 17.57 17.28 -7.12
N ASP A 73 18.65 18.05 -7.27
CA ASP A 73 18.89 19.19 -6.40
C ASP A 73 17.73 20.20 -6.50
N PRO A 74 17.34 20.85 -5.40
CA PRO A 74 16.20 21.78 -5.40
C PRO A 74 16.30 22.87 -6.48
N SER A 75 17.51 23.37 -6.74
CA SER A 75 17.80 24.39 -7.76
C SER A 75 17.64 23.88 -9.19
N GLU A 76 17.89 22.60 -9.43
CA GLU A 76 17.64 21.95 -10.73
C GLU A 76 16.16 21.59 -10.88
N ALA A 77 15.50 21.20 -9.80
CA ALA A 77 14.06 20.91 -9.77
C ALA A 77 13.21 22.15 -10.09
N GLU A 78 13.69 23.37 -9.78
CA GLU A 78 13.03 24.63 -10.16
C GLU A 78 13.18 24.96 -11.65
N LYS A 79 14.27 24.52 -12.29
CA LYS A 79 14.52 24.75 -13.73
C LYS A 79 13.67 23.84 -14.62
N HIS A 80 13.21 22.71 -14.10
CA HIS A 80 12.26 21.84 -14.77
C HIS A 80 10.84 22.14 -14.26
N PRO A 81 9.97 22.79 -15.05
CA PRO A 81 8.61 23.06 -14.61
C PRO A 81 7.92 21.74 -14.26
N LYS A 82 7.43 21.62 -13.02
CA LYS A 82 6.64 20.46 -12.58
C LYS A 82 5.54 20.18 -13.61
N PRO A 83 5.34 18.92 -14.04
CA PRO A 83 4.22 18.57 -14.90
C PRO A 83 2.94 19.09 -14.26
N GLN A 84 2.30 20.08 -14.88
CA GLN A 84 1.05 20.62 -14.38
C GLN A 84 0.00 19.50 -14.47
N PRO A 85 -0.78 19.23 -13.41
CA PRO A 85 -1.97 18.40 -13.54
C PRO A 85 -2.83 19.00 -14.66
N SER A 86 -3.05 18.25 -15.72
CA SER A 86 -3.84 18.70 -16.85
C SER A 86 -5.26 19.05 -16.36
N ALA A 87 -5.64 20.32 -16.49
CA ALA A 87 -6.94 20.85 -16.09
C ALA A 87 -8.11 20.36 -16.99
N ASN A 88 -7.98 19.20 -17.65
CA ASN A 88 -8.88 18.77 -18.73
C ASN A 88 -9.80 17.58 -18.38
N VAL A 89 -9.89 17.14 -17.11
CA VAL A 89 -10.82 16.05 -16.74
C VAL A 89 -12.23 16.54 -16.36
N THR A 90 -12.44 17.85 -16.13
CA THR A 90 -13.75 18.37 -15.63
C THR A 90 -14.77 18.73 -16.73
N GLN A 91 -14.47 18.60 -18.03
CA GLN A 91 -15.40 19.01 -19.11
C GLN A 91 -16.06 17.87 -19.91
N LYS A 92 -16.32 16.70 -19.31
CA LYS A 92 -17.04 15.61 -20.00
C LYS A 92 -18.17 14.95 -19.19
N LYS A 93 -19.02 15.75 -18.54
CA LYS A 93 -20.42 15.37 -18.23
C LYS A 93 -21.34 16.60 -18.32
N LYS A 94 -21.73 16.99 -19.54
CA LYS A 94 -22.96 17.78 -19.74
C LYS A 94 -24.15 16.85 -19.50
N PRO A 95 -25.09 17.15 -18.58
CA PRO A 95 -26.36 16.47 -18.56
C PRO A 95 -27.17 16.96 -19.78
N VAL A 96 -27.63 16.03 -20.60
CA VAL A 96 -28.60 16.30 -21.67
C VAL A 96 -29.90 16.78 -21.02
N LYS A 97 -30.34 17.98 -21.38
CA LYS A 97 -31.67 18.51 -21.06
C LYS A 97 -32.28 19.10 -22.32
N LYS A 98 -33.13 18.31 -22.98
CA LYS A 98 -34.43 18.71 -23.56
C LYS A 98 -35.06 17.49 -24.21
#